data_AF-A0A3C2CST0-F1
#
_entry.id   AF-A0A3C2CST0-F1
#
_cell.length_a   1.000
_cell.length_b   1.000
_cell.length_c   1.000
_cell.angle_alpha   90.00
_cell.angle_beta   90.00
_cell.angle_gamma   90.00
#
_symmetry.space_group_name_H-M   'P 1'
#
loop_
_entity.id
_entity.type
_entity.pdbx_description
1 polymer ?
#
loop_
_entity_poly.entity_id
_entity_poly.type
_entity_poly.pdbx_seq_one_letter_code
_entity_poly.pdbx_strand_id
1 'polypeptide(L)'
;FEGDIDEIKQKQWMFLTQLTGGGALYSEKYGPPNMRARHIPFEITPVRAQAWLKIMHETLTETELIGTDGGKALFERLSQIAPIMINCH
;
A
#
# COMPACT_ATOMS: atom_id res chain seq x y z
N PHE A 1 8.92 7.16 10.32
CA PHE A 1 8.98 7.54 8.90
C PHE A 1 9.77 8.82 8.81
N GLU A 2 10.75 8.89 7.93
CA GLU A 2 11.48 10.12 7.61
C GLU A 2 10.90 10.67 6.31
N GLY A 3 10.35 11.89 6.33
CA GLY A 3 9.74 12.53 5.17
C GLY A 3 8.47 13.30 5.49
N ASP A 4 8.03 14.11 4.53
CA ASP A 4 6.78 14.85 4.60
C ASP A 4 5.58 13.89 4.48
N ILE A 5 4.66 13.94 5.45
CA ILE A 5 3.48 13.08 5.48
C ILE A 5 2.57 13.29 4.28
N ASP A 6 2.53 14.51 3.74
CA ASP A 6 1.70 14.82 2.58
C ASP A 6 2.28 14.21 1.31
N GLU A 7 3.61 14.14 1.20
CA GLU A 7 4.28 13.43 0.11
C GLU A 7 4.01 11.92 0.18
N ILE A 8 4.03 11.32 1.37
CA ILE A 8 3.75 9.90 1.59
C ILE A 8 2.30 9.58 1.17
N LYS A 9 1.34 10.38 1.63
CA LYS A 9 -0.07 10.24 1.25
C LYS A 9 -0.26 10.37 -0.27
N GLN A 10 0.40 11.35 -0.89
CA GLN A 10 0.32 11.57 -2.32
C GLN A 10 0.86 10.37 -3.12
N LYS A 11 2.01 9.81 -2.70
CA LYS A 11 2.57 8.59 -3.30
C LYS A 11 1.62 7.41 -3.18
N GLN A 12 1.01 7.21 -2.01
CA GLN A 12 0.07 6.13 -1.79
C GLN A 12 -1.20 6.29 -2.64
N TRP A 13 -1.75 7.50 -2.74
CA TRP A 13 -2.92 7.77 -3.59
C TRP A 13 -2.65 7.50 -5.07
N MET A 14 -1.51 7.96 -5.60
CA MET A 14 -1.12 7.68 -6.99
C MET A 14 -0.92 6.19 -7.23
N PHE A 15 -0.29 5.49 -6.28
CA PHE A 15 -0.07 4.05 -6.40
C PHE A 15 -1.39 3.27 -6.35
N LEU A 16 -2.28 3.58 -5.41
CA LEU A 16 -3.58 2.89 -5.30
C LEU A 16 -4.45 3.15 -6.52
N THR A 17 -4.49 4.39 -7.03
CA THR A 17 -5.19 4.72 -8.29
C THR A 17 -4.72 3.80 -9.44
N GLN A 18 -3.41 3.68 -9.61
CA GLN A 18 -2.84 2.80 -10.64
C GLN A 18 -3.10 1.31 -10.35
N LEU A 19 -3.00 0.88 -9.08
CA LEU A 19 -3.20 -0.50 -8.67
C LEU A 19 -4.64 -0.98 -8.94
N THR A 20 -5.63 -0.11 -8.77
CA THR A 20 -7.05 -0.42 -8.97
C THR A 20 -7.51 -0.19 -10.41
N GLY A 21 -6.60 -0.03 -11.37
CA GLY A 21 -6.91 0.08 -12.80
C GLY A 21 -7.16 1.51 -13.31
N GLY A 22 -6.86 2.53 -12.52
CA GLY A 22 -6.83 3.92 -12.96
C GLY A 22 -5.56 4.26 -13.77
N GLY A 23 -5.34 5.55 -14.01
CA GLY A 23 -4.16 6.04 -14.73
C GLY A 23 -2.84 5.67 -14.06
N ALA A 24 -1.76 5.63 -14.83
CA ALA A 24 -0.42 5.24 -14.38
C ALA A 24 0.31 6.34 -13.58
N LEU A 25 -0.41 7.06 -12.71
CA LEU A 25 0.04 8.28 -12.05
C LEU A 25 1.35 8.09 -11.27
N TYR A 26 1.50 6.94 -10.61
CA TYR A 26 2.73 6.64 -9.88
C TYR A 26 3.89 6.38 -10.84
N SER A 27 3.68 5.54 -11.85
CA SER A 27 4.70 5.19 -12.82
C SER A 27 5.17 6.37 -13.65
N GLU A 28 4.26 7.27 -14.05
CA GLU A 28 4.58 8.48 -14.81
C GLU A 28 5.48 9.42 -14.01
N LYS A 29 5.28 9.53 -12.70
CA LYS A 29 6.05 10.44 -11.84
C LYS A 29 7.33 9.84 -11.29
N TYR A 30 7.33 8.55 -10.94
CA TYR A 30 8.44 7.91 -10.21
C TYR A 30 9.09 6.75 -10.96
N GLY A 31 8.64 6.43 -12.18
CA GLY A 31 9.05 5.25 -12.92
C GLY A 31 8.41 3.96 -12.38
N PRO A 32 8.85 2.78 -12.88
CA PRO A 32 8.25 1.50 -12.53
C PRO A 32 8.05 1.31 -11.01
N PRO A 33 6.93 0.71 -10.56
CA PRO A 33 6.60 0.63 -9.14
C PRO A 33 7.70 -0.03 -8.30
N ASN A 34 8.20 -1.20 -8.71
CA ASN A 34 9.30 -1.94 -8.06
C ASN A 34 9.27 -1.84 -6.53
N MET A 35 8.08 -2.05 -5.94
CA MET A 35 7.79 -1.63 -4.58
C MET A 35 8.75 -2.24 -3.56
N ARG A 36 9.08 -3.53 -3.68
CA ARG A 36 10.03 -4.18 -2.77
C ARG A 36 11.36 -3.42 -2.70
N ALA A 37 11.94 -3.03 -3.83
CA ALA A 37 13.21 -2.29 -3.86
C ALA A 37 13.10 -0.94 -3.14
N ARG A 38 11.96 -0.26 -3.27
CA ARG A 38 11.68 1.01 -2.58
C ARG A 38 11.42 0.85 -1.09
N HIS A 39 11.05 -0.36 -0.66
CA HIS A 39 10.82 -0.70 0.74
C HIS A 39 12.08 -1.23 1.44
N ILE A 40 13.13 -1.66 0.71
CA ILE A 40 14.42 -2.14 1.29
C ILE A 40 15.06 -1.16 2.29
N PRO A 41 15.09 0.17 2.05
CA PRO A 41 15.70 1.11 3.00
C PRO A 41 15.00 1.20 4.36
N PHE A 42 13.77 0.69 4.47
CA PHE A 42 12.96 0.74 5.68
C PHE A 42 12.84 -0.67 6.26
N GLU A 43 13.12 -0.82 7.55
CA GLU A 43 12.95 -2.12 8.21
C GLU A 43 11.45 -2.48 8.26
N ILE A 44 11.11 -3.62 7.65
CA ILE A 44 9.75 -4.17 7.63
C ILE A 44 9.81 -5.58 8.17
N THR A 45 9.45 -5.71 9.44
CA THR A 45 9.28 -6.99 10.14
C THR A 45 7.89 -7.58 9.88
N PRO A 46 7.65 -8.88 10.16
CA PRO A 46 6.32 -9.46 10.10
C PRO A 46 5.29 -8.70 10.93
N VAL A 47 5.68 -8.21 12.10
CA VAL A 47 4.82 -7.41 12.99
C VAL A 47 4.43 -6.09 12.34
N ARG A 48 5.36 -5.39 11.68
CA ARG A 48 5.06 -4.13 10.97
C ARG A 48 4.16 -4.34 9.77
N ALA A 49 4.37 -5.42 9.01
CA ALA A 49 3.50 -5.77 7.88
C ALA A 49 2.06 -6.07 8.33
N GLN A 50 1.90 -6.80 9.43
CA GLN A 50 0.59 -7.07 10.04
C GLN A 50 -0.08 -5.79 10.57
N ALA A 51 0.66 -4.92 11.24
CA ALA A 51 0.15 -3.64 11.71
C ALA A 51 -0.34 -2.76 10.55
N TRP A 52 0.39 -2.74 9.44
CA TRP A 52 -0.02 -2.02 8.23
C TRP A 52 -1.31 -2.60 7.62
N LEU A 53 -1.42 -3.94 7.51
CA LEU A 53 -2.66 -4.58 7.03
C LEU A 53 -3.86 -4.30 7.94
N LYS A 54 -3.66 -4.30 9.26
CA LYS A 54 -4.70 -3.94 10.23
C LYS A 54 -5.24 -2.53 9.96
N ILE A 55 -4.36 -1.55 9.78
CA ILE A 55 -4.76 -0.16 9.49
C ILE A 55 -5.50 -0.08 8.15
N MET A 56 -5.06 -0.83 7.11
CA MET A 56 -5.77 -0.88 5.83
C MET A 56 -7.19 -1.45 5.98
N HIS A 57 -7.35 -2.52 6.75
CA HIS A 57 -8.66 -3.11 7.02
C HIS A 57 -9.57 -2.14 7.78
N GLU A 58 -9.05 -1.50 8.84
CA GLU A 58 -9.78 -0.50 9.62
C GLU A 58 -10.21 0.67 8.73
N THR A 59 -9.31 1.20 7.91
CA THR A 59 -9.61 2.30 6.97
C THR A 59 -10.70 1.92 5.97
N LEU A 60 -10.64 0.71 5.38
CA LEU A 60 -11.67 0.21 4.46
C LEU A 60 -13.00 -0.04 5.17
N THR A 61 -12.97 -0.34 6.47
CA THR A 61 -14.17 -0.52 7.29
C THR A 61 -14.82 0.83 7.60
N GLU A 62 -14.04 1.81 8.04
CA GLU A 62 -14.51 3.18 8.36
C GLU A 62 -15.09 3.90 7.14
N THR A 63 -14.58 3.60 5.95
CA THR A 63 -15.08 4.16 4.68
C THR A 63 -16.18 3.32 4.04
N GLU A 64 -16.65 2.27 4.72
CA GLU A 64 -17.66 1.30 4.25
C GLU A 64 -17.28 0.54 2.97
N LEU A 65 -16.07 0.75 2.43
CA LEU A 65 -15.57 0.12 1.21
C LEU A 65 -15.46 -1.39 1.37
N ILE A 66 -15.15 -1.90 2.56
CA ILE A 66 -15.03 -3.34 2.82
C ILE A 66 -16.35 -4.10 2.56
N GLY A 67 -17.50 -3.42 2.57
CA GLY A 67 -18.79 -4.02 2.19
C GLY A 67 -18.90 -4.31 0.69
N THR A 68 -18.20 -3.54 -0.14
CA THR A 68 -18.22 -3.63 -1.59
C THR A 68 -17.29 -4.73 -2.13
N ASP A 69 -17.57 -5.25 -3.32
CA ASP A 69 -16.68 -6.22 -3.97
C ASP A 69 -15.30 -5.61 -4.30
N GLY A 70 -15.28 -4.33 -4.68
CA GLY A 70 -14.04 -3.61 -4.95
C GLY A 70 -13.16 -3.45 -3.71
N GLY A 71 -13.73 -3.11 -2.56
CA GLY A 71 -12.97 -2.98 -1.32
C GLY A 71 -12.45 -4.33 -0.80
N LYS A 72 -13.24 -5.41 -0.93
CA LYS A 72 -12.79 -6.78 -0.61
C LYS A 72 -11.63 -7.19 -1.51
N ALA A 73 -11.76 -7.01 -2.82
CA ALA A 73 -10.71 -7.33 -3.78
C ALA A 73 -9.43 -6.50 -3.54
N LEU A 74 -9.57 -5.22 -3.20
CA LEU A 74 -8.45 -4.37 -2.82
C LEU A 74 -7.74 -4.93 -1.57
N PHE A 75 -8.48 -5.24 -0.50
CA PHE A 75 -7.89 -5.76 0.72
C PHE A 75 -7.19 -7.10 0.51
N GLU A 76 -7.81 -8.02 -0.25
CA GLU A 76 -7.19 -9.29 -0.63
C GLU A 76 -5.88 -9.06 -1.38
N ARG A 77 -5.88 -8.12 -2.34
CA ARG A 77 -4.68 -7.78 -3.10
C ARG A 77 -3.57 -7.21 -2.21
N LEU A 78 -3.89 -6.31 -1.28
CA LEU A 78 -2.92 -5.75 -0.33
C LEU A 78 -2.37 -6.84 0.60
N SER A 79 -3.21 -7.79 1.02
CA SER A 79 -2.83 -8.93 1.86
C SER A 79 -1.84 -9.87 1.17
N GLN A 80 -1.91 -10.01 -0.15
CA GLN A 80 -0.92 -10.75 -0.95
C GLN A 80 0.41 -9.99 -1.10
N ILE A 81 0.36 -8.65 -1.17
CA ILE A 81 1.54 -7.80 -1.41
C ILE A 81 2.36 -7.58 -0.13
N ALA A 82 1.71 -7.35 1.01
CA ALA A 82 2.39 -6.98 2.25
C ALA A 82 3.50 -7.97 2.69
N PRO A 83 3.30 -9.31 2.63
CA PRO A 83 4.35 -10.27 2.97
C PRO A 83 5.59 -10.17 2.07
N ILE A 84 5.43 -9.77 0.81
CA ILE A 84 6.53 -9.63 -0.17
C ILE A 84 7.44 -8.44 0.21
N MET A 85 6.93 -7.47 0.97
CA MET A 85 7.67 -6.29 1.41
C MET A 85 8.53 -6.54 2.65
N ILE A 86 8.29 -7.65 3.38
CA ILE A 86 9.08 -8.01 4.57
C ILE A 86 10.55 -8.21 4.18
N ASN A 87 11.45 -7.53 4.89
CA ASN A 87 12.89 -7.53 4.63
C ASN A 87 13.74 -7.72 5.89
N CYS A 88 13.09 -7.89 7.04
CA CYS A 88 13.71 -8.09 8.34
C CYS A 88 12.92 -9.16 9.12
N HIS A 89 13.62 -9.98 9.92
CA HIS A 89 13.05 -11.05 10.73
C HIS A 89 13.03 -10.66 12.21
#